data_AF-A0A4Z0Z3W5-F1
#
_entry.id   AF-A0A4Z0Z3W5-F1
#
_cell.length_a   1.000
_cell.length_b   1.000
_cell.length_c   1.000
_cell.angle_alpha   90.00
_cell.angle_beta   90.00
_cell.angle_gamma   90.00
#
_symmetry.space_group_name_H-M   'P 1'
#
loop_
_entity.id
_entity.type
_entity.pdbx_description
1 polymer ?
#
loop_
_entity_poly.entity_id
_entity_poly.type
_entity_poly.pdbx_seq_one_letter_code
_entity_poly.pdbx_strand_id
1 'polypeptide(L)'
;MLKPEPRRLLVVRYSTHSAQVILKHRFPKESGDVEAFVDVKLILQTLGSEQTDVGQWVHVIGYLTFVDQNPLGSKTTPRVSVQALILWVARDLDLGAYEKSMLVDAKAKH
;
A
#
# COMPACT_ATOMS: atom_id res chain seq x y z
N MET A 1 -10.52 11.37 -24.57
CA MET A 1 -11.31 11.38 -23.33
C MET A 1 -10.97 10.10 -22.56
N LEU A 2 -9.93 10.13 -21.72
CA LEU A 2 -9.44 8.94 -21.00
C LEU A 2 -10.43 8.64 -19.86
N LYS A 3 -11.00 7.44 -19.85
CA LYS A 3 -11.83 6.96 -18.73
C LYS A 3 -10.99 6.96 -17.45
N PRO A 4 -11.51 7.43 -16.30
CA PRO A 4 -10.78 7.32 -15.05
C PRO A 4 -10.63 5.84 -14.69
N GLU A 5 -9.40 5.35 -14.73
CA GLU A 5 -9.01 4.00 -14.27
C GLU A 5 -9.48 3.78 -12.82
N PRO A 6 -10.01 2.60 -12.48
CA PRO A 6 -10.53 2.33 -11.16
C PRO A 6 -9.39 2.34 -10.13
N ARG A 7 -9.42 3.36 -9.26
CA ARG A 7 -8.56 3.59 -8.10
C ARG A 7 -8.23 2.31 -7.34
N ARG A 8 -7.03 1.80 -7.53
CA ARG A 8 -6.42 0.72 -6.77
C ARG A 8 -5.06 1.28 -6.30
N LEU A 9 -4.61 0.92 -5.10
CA LEU A 9 -3.45 1.44 -4.33
C LEU A 9 -2.87 2.78 -4.72
N LEU A 10 -3.09 3.76 -3.86
CA LEU A 10 -2.45 5.05 -3.95
C LEU A 10 -1.94 5.48 -2.57
N VAL A 11 -0.91 6.29 -2.57
CA VAL A 11 -0.64 7.21 -1.45
C VAL A 11 -1.93 8.01 -1.23
N VAL A 12 -2.52 7.84 -0.06
CA VAL A 12 -3.74 8.55 0.33
C VAL A 12 -3.37 9.84 1.05
N ARG A 13 -2.40 9.76 1.96
CA ARG A 13 -1.92 10.88 2.76
C ARG A 13 -0.46 10.67 3.14
N TYR A 14 0.27 11.77 3.23
CA TYR A 14 1.56 11.85 3.90
C TYR A 14 1.46 12.87 5.04
N SER A 15 2.06 12.55 6.18
CA SER A 15 2.15 13.43 7.34
C SER A 15 3.61 13.70 7.66
N THR A 16 4.04 14.95 7.49
CA THR A 16 5.39 15.41 7.85
C THR A 16 5.62 15.39 9.36
N HIS A 17 4.58 15.66 10.16
CA HIS A 17 4.67 15.65 11.62
C HIS A 17 4.96 14.26 12.19
N SER A 18 4.33 13.21 11.64
CA SER A 18 4.52 11.83 12.10
C SER A 18 5.48 11.01 11.24
N ALA A 19 6.02 11.60 10.16
CA ALA A 19 6.81 10.92 9.13
C ALA A 19 6.17 9.61 8.67
N GLN A 20 4.88 9.69 8.29
CA GLN A 20 4.07 8.52 7.95
C GLN A 20 3.35 8.71 6.62
N VAL A 21 3.46 7.68 5.77
CA VAL A 21 2.71 7.55 4.51
C VAL A 21 1.59 6.53 4.71
N ILE A 22 0.35 6.91 4.35
CA ILE A 22 -0.80 6.01 4.38
C ILE A 22 -1.07 5.53 2.96
N LEU A 23 -0.97 4.21 2.76
CA LEU A 23 -1.30 3.54 1.51
C LEU A 23 -2.63 2.80 1.67
N LYS A 24 -3.42 2.71 0.60
CA LYS A 24 -4.72 2.03 0.66
C LYS A 24 -4.97 1.13 -0.54
N HIS A 25 -5.04 -0.19 -0.33
CA HIS A 25 -5.39 -1.14 -1.39
C HIS A 25 -6.85 -1.51 -1.36
N ARG A 26 -7.35 -1.90 -2.54
CA ARG A 26 -8.68 -2.48 -2.71
C ARG A 26 -8.57 -3.73 -3.58
N PHE A 27 -7.85 -4.72 -3.07
CA PHE A 27 -7.72 -6.03 -3.68
C PHE A 27 -7.46 -7.10 -2.60
N PRO A 28 -8.11 -8.27 -2.68
CA PRO A 28 -9.19 -8.61 -3.60
C PRO A 28 -10.42 -7.71 -3.39
N LYS A 29 -11.16 -7.36 -4.45
CA LYS A 29 -12.29 -6.40 -4.35
C LYS A 29 -13.36 -6.82 -3.35
N GLU A 30 -13.47 -8.12 -3.11
CA GLU A 30 -14.41 -8.78 -2.22
C GLU A 30 -14.07 -8.57 -0.74
N SER A 31 -12.80 -8.34 -0.42
CA SER A 31 -12.29 -8.21 0.96
C SER A 31 -12.33 -6.78 1.52
N GLY A 32 -12.79 -5.82 0.71
CA GLY A 32 -12.82 -4.40 1.08
C GLY A 32 -11.47 -3.72 0.93
N ASP A 33 -11.36 -2.53 1.51
CA ASP A 33 -10.11 -1.77 1.50
C ASP A 33 -9.17 -2.26 2.60
N VAL A 34 -7.85 -2.15 2.38
CA VAL A 34 -6.81 -2.40 3.38
C VAL A 34 -5.92 -1.16 3.48
N GLU A 35 -5.60 -0.73 4.69
CA GLU A 35 -4.70 0.41 4.93
C GLU A 35 -3.33 -0.07 5.42
N ALA A 36 -2.27 0.50 4.85
CA ALA A 36 -0.91 0.34 5.33
C ALA A 36 -0.37 1.68 5.85
N PHE A 37 0.11 1.67 7.09
CA PHE A 37 0.72 2.80 7.77
C PHE A 37 2.24 2.64 7.70
N VAL A 38 2.88 3.39 6.82
CA VAL A 38 4.31 3.27 6.54
C VAL A 38 5.07 4.36 7.28
N ASP A 39 5.83 3.99 8.31
CA ASP A 39 6.80 4.87 8.97
C ASP A 39 8.03 5.02 8.07
N VAL A 40 8.32 6.25 7.64
CA VAL A 40 9.42 6.58 6.72
C VAL A 40 10.60 7.28 7.40
N LYS A 41 10.65 7.30 8.75
CA LYS A 41 11.70 8.02 9.50
C LYS A 41 13.12 7.62 9.11
N LEU A 42 13.35 6.32 8.88
CA LEU A 42 14.66 5.79 8.51
C LEU A 42 15.13 6.21 7.11
N ILE A 43 14.22 6.66 6.25
CA ILE A 43 14.50 6.98 4.84
C ILE A 43 14.17 8.43 4.47
N LEU A 44 13.93 9.30 5.46
CA LEU A 44 13.54 10.70 5.23
C LEU A 44 14.53 11.46 4.34
N GLN A 45 15.83 11.22 4.52
CA GLN A 45 16.87 11.92 3.75
C GLN A 45 16.88 11.54 2.27
N THR A 46 16.31 10.38 1.92
CA THR A 46 16.23 9.86 0.55
C THR A 46 14.84 10.02 -0.06
N LEU A 47 13.87 10.54 0.71
CA LEU A 47 12.48 10.66 0.28
C LEU A 47 12.30 11.92 -0.56
N GLY A 48 11.89 11.75 -1.82
CA GLY A 48 11.47 12.86 -2.70
C GLY A 48 9.97 13.14 -2.61
N SER A 49 9.52 14.22 -3.25
CA SER A 49 8.09 14.58 -3.29
C SER A 49 7.25 13.53 -4.01
N GLU A 50 7.76 12.96 -5.10
CA GLU A 50 7.06 11.96 -5.91
C GLU A 50 6.64 10.72 -5.10
N GLN A 51 7.46 10.33 -4.10
CA GLN A 51 7.18 9.21 -3.22
C GLN A 51 6.05 9.48 -2.22
N THR A 52 5.68 10.74 -2.03
CA THR A 52 4.64 11.20 -1.09
C THR A 52 3.40 11.78 -1.77
N ASP A 53 3.43 11.92 -3.09
CA ASP A 53 2.35 12.51 -3.86
C ASP A 53 1.11 11.62 -3.87
N VAL A 54 -0.03 12.24 -3.56
CA VAL A 54 -1.33 11.55 -3.53
C VAL A 54 -1.64 10.96 -4.91
N GLY A 55 -2.06 9.70 -4.94
CA GLY A 55 -2.35 9.00 -6.19
C GLY A 55 -1.19 8.18 -6.75
N GLN A 56 0.02 8.33 -6.23
CA GLN A 56 1.18 7.56 -6.70
C GLN A 56 1.15 6.13 -6.19
N TRP A 57 1.60 5.22 -7.06
CA TRP A 57 1.93 3.86 -6.69
C TRP A 57 3.36 3.81 -6.19
N VAL A 58 3.56 3.18 -5.04
CA VAL A 58 4.89 3.01 -4.46
C VAL A 58 5.12 1.56 -4.07
N HIS A 59 6.35 1.11 -4.26
CA HIS A 59 6.85 -0.11 -3.66
C HIS A 59 7.44 0.23 -2.30
N VAL A 60 7.19 -0.65 -1.33
CA VAL A 60 7.72 -0.51 0.03
C VAL A 60 8.37 -1.83 0.44
N ILE A 61 9.62 -1.75 0.88
CA ILE A 61 10.29 -2.84 1.59
C ILE A 61 10.56 -2.38 3.01
N GLY A 62 10.19 -3.21 3.98
CA GLY A 62 10.30 -2.85 5.39
C GLY A 62 9.92 -3.98 6.33
N TYR A 63 9.98 -3.69 7.62
CA TYR A 63 9.56 -4.61 8.67
C TYR A 63 8.11 -4.37 9.06
N LEU A 64 7.33 -5.43 9.19
CA LEU A 64 6.00 -5.33 9.80
C LEU A 64 6.18 -5.03 11.29
N THR A 65 5.61 -3.92 11.74
CA THR A 65 5.61 -3.52 13.15
C THR A 65 4.26 -3.81 13.81
N PHE A 66 3.20 -3.92 13.01
CA PHE A 66 1.87 -4.31 13.46
C PHE A 66 1.10 -4.95 12.30
N VAL A 67 0.34 -5.99 12.61
CA VAL A 67 -0.61 -6.61 11.67
C VAL A 67 -1.90 -6.81 12.45
N ASP A 68 -2.99 -6.25 11.96
CA ASP A 68 -4.31 -6.58 12.47
C ASP A 68 -4.68 -8.00 12.03
N GLN A 69 -4.52 -8.96 12.96
CA GLN A 69 -4.72 -10.37 12.69
C GLN A 69 -6.21 -10.77 12.67
N ASN A 70 -7.15 -9.86 12.97
CA ASN A 70 -8.56 -10.26 13.06
C ASN A 70 -9.58 -9.26 12.48
N PRO A 71 -9.83 -9.31 11.16
CA PRO A 71 -10.92 -8.60 10.53
C PRO A 71 -12.27 -9.36 10.54
N LEU A 72 -12.34 -10.60 11.05
CA LEU A 72 -13.61 -11.35 11.09
C LEU A 72 -14.52 -10.82 12.21
N GLY A 73 -15.31 -9.78 11.89
CA GLY A 73 -16.40 -9.28 12.73
C GLY A 73 -16.31 -7.81 13.13
N SER A 74 -15.16 -7.17 12.92
CA SER A 74 -15.01 -5.72 13.13
C SER A 74 -15.41 -4.94 11.87
N LYS A 75 -16.19 -3.86 12.03
CA LYS A 75 -16.51 -2.92 10.94
C LYS A 75 -15.31 -2.07 10.50
N THR A 76 -14.13 -2.31 11.07
CA THR A 76 -12.92 -1.51 10.81
C THR A 76 -12.13 -2.07 9.63
N THR A 77 -11.66 -1.17 8.78
CA THR A 77 -10.74 -1.48 7.68
C THR A 77 -9.49 -2.20 8.23
N PRO A 78 -9.08 -3.35 7.69
CA PRO A 78 -7.85 -4.03 8.07
C PRO A 78 -6.64 -3.10 7.96
N ARG A 79 -5.74 -3.19 8.95
CA ARG A 79 -4.56 -2.32 9.04
C ARG A 79 -3.27 -3.10 9.22
N VAL A 80 -2.24 -2.65 8.54
CA VAL A 80 -0.85 -3.07 8.76
C VAL A 80 0.02 -1.86 8.98
N SER A 81 1.05 -2.00 9.81
CA SER A 81 2.08 -0.96 9.99
C SER A 81 3.43 -1.51 9.56
N VAL A 82 4.19 -0.68 8.84
CA VAL A 82 5.47 -1.04 8.25
C VAL A 82 6.51 0.02 8.61
N GLN A 83 7.66 -0.38 9.13
CA GLN A 83 8.85 0.48 9.16
C GLN A 83 9.59 0.34 7.84
N ALA A 84 9.60 1.39 7.02
CA ALA A 84 10.23 1.35 5.70
C ALA A 84 11.76 1.38 5.81
N LEU A 85 12.40 0.52 5.01
CA LEU A 85 13.83 0.54 4.72
C LEU A 85 14.10 1.08 3.31
N ILE A 86 13.19 0.82 2.37
CA ILE A 86 13.29 1.26 0.99
C ILE A 86 11.88 1.60 0.48
N LEU A 87 11.74 2.73 -0.20
CA LEU A 87 10.49 3.16 -0.82
C LEU A 87 10.77 3.86 -2.16
N TRP A 88 10.08 3.46 -3.22
CA TRP A 88 10.22 4.08 -4.55
C TRP A 88 8.91 4.04 -5.34
N VAL A 89 8.79 4.92 -6.34
CA VAL A 89 7.62 4.98 -7.21
C VAL A 89 7.59 3.76 -8.13
N ALA A 90 6.45 3.09 -8.20
CA ALA A 90 6.18 1.95 -9.07
C ALA A 90 5.82 2.44 -10.49
N ARG A 91 6.80 3.04 -11.18
CA ARG A 91 6.62 3.50 -12.56
C ARG A 91 6.32 2.30 -13.46
N ASP A 92 5.36 2.46 -14.36
CA ASP A 92 4.95 1.44 -15.36
C ASP A 92 4.46 0.10 -14.77
N LEU A 93 3.97 0.09 -13.53
CA LEU A 93 3.38 -1.11 -12.93
C LEU A 93 2.09 -1.51 -13.65
N ASP A 94 2.11 -2.65 -14.35
CA ASP A 94 0.88 -3.32 -14.78
C ASP A 94 0.22 -3.98 -13.57
N LEU A 95 -0.68 -3.21 -12.96
CA LEU A 95 -1.43 -3.66 -11.82
C LEU A 95 -2.27 -4.91 -12.09
N GLY A 96 -2.85 -5.01 -13.29
CA GLY A 96 -3.70 -6.14 -13.64
C GLY A 96 -2.91 -7.44 -13.68
N ALA A 97 -1.68 -7.40 -14.21
CA ALA A 97 -0.76 -8.53 -14.18
C ALA A 97 -0.31 -8.87 -12.75
N TYR A 98 0.05 -7.85 -11.95
CA TYR A 98 0.50 -8.02 -10.57
C TYR A 98 -0.59 -8.64 -9.66
N GLU A 99 -1.81 -8.13 -9.73
CA GLU A 99 -2.95 -8.66 -8.97
C GLU A 99 -3.24 -10.13 -9.36
N LYS A 100 -3.12 -10.48 -10.64
CA LYS A 100 -3.31 -11.86 -11.12
C LYS A 100 -2.24 -12.81 -10.59
N SER A 101 -0.97 -12.42 -10.56
CA SER A 101 0.09 -13.30 -10.05
C SER A 101 -0.13 -13.63 -8.57
N MET A 102 -0.58 -12.66 -7.77
CA MET A 102 -0.88 -12.86 -6.35
C MET A 102 -2.02 -13.85 -6.11
N LEU A 103 -3.01 -13.92 -7.01
CA LEU A 103 -4.08 -14.92 -6.92
C LEU A 103 -3.60 -16.32 -7.28
N VAL A 104 -2.65 -16.44 -8.21
CA VAL A 104 -2.04 -17.74 -8.57
C VAL A 104 -1.24 -18.29 -7.39
N ASP A 105 -0.44 -17.46 -6.74
CA ASP A 105 0.35 -17.84 -5.56
C ASP A 105 -0.52 -18.20 -4.36
N ALA A 106 -1.63 -17.46 -4.15
CA ALA A 106 -2.59 -17.79 -3.10
C ALA A 106 -3.29 -19.14 -3.34
N LYS A 107 -3.56 -19.49 -4.60
CA LYS A 107 -4.14 -20.79 -4.98
C LYS A 107 -3.15 -21.95 -4.88
N ALA A 108 -1.85 -21.71 -5.07
CA ALA A 108 -0.81 -22.74 -4.97
C ALA A 108 -0.49 -23.18 -3.52
N LYS A 109 -1.00 -22.44 -2.52
CA LYS A 109 -0.84 -22.76 -1.08
C LYS A 109 -2.00 -23.58 -0.48
N HIS A 110 -2.95 -24.01 -1.30
CA HIS A 110 -4.08 -24.87 -0.93
C HIS A 110 -4.18 -26.06 -1.88
#